data_AF-A0A0T5PPK1-F1
#
_entry.id   AF-A0A0T5PPK1-F1
#
_cell.length_a   1.000
_cell.length_b   1.000
_cell.length_c   1.000
_cell.angle_alpha   90.00
_cell.angle_beta   90.00
_cell.angle_gamma   90.00
#
_symmetry.space_group_name_H-M   'P 1'
#
loop_
_entity.id
_entity.type
_entity.pdbx_description
1 polymer ?
#
loop_
_entity_poly.entity_id
_entity_poly.type
_entity_poly.pdbx_seq_one_letter_code
_entity_poly.pdbx_strand_id
1 'polypeptide(L)'
;MASYPVTVYRWDDPGAPQLDNGKISSFFNILHKCLVEGYGDKVPLGWTRSFYDPTNFKAAWRNNVAAGGSGGSAYFYSNTNTDVNNTVIRLTSCKSISELGVVTGQGRLTAARFDMATNTGKWVLIGTSIGFYFYSFGSNINANGNGLVNNSENRPSFYAGDIFSVIPTDAGKFVMFHEITSAGDNSNPQSLRNLNNINNTAYSSGAAITLWDADNFNSFQTYGYASVAMQSPGSGNIIAANAHPLIFHNVSIASTASFNFPNQSSPTDRLGIPIRDSLIRPALRGVLPGLLVTYSNFGHGEILPLVKLQAGVNYHGIPNPNSAGSCSALIQASGDWYDPFN
;
A
#
# COMPACT_ATOMS: atom_id res chain seq x y z
N MET A 1 -17.40 0.50 -16.18
CA MET A 1 -16.53 1.05 -15.11
C MET A 1 -17.20 0.97 -13.76
N ALA A 2 -16.82 -0.05 -13.01
CA ALA A 2 -17.01 -0.03 -11.56
C ALA A 2 -16.23 1.15 -10.99
N SER A 3 -16.85 1.89 -10.07
CA SER A 3 -16.24 3.02 -9.37
C SER A 3 -16.39 2.85 -7.87
N TYR A 4 -15.37 3.29 -7.13
CA TYR A 4 -15.28 3.11 -5.70
C TYR A 4 -15.00 4.45 -5.02
N PRO A 5 -15.98 5.04 -4.28
CA PRO A 5 -15.82 6.35 -3.66
C PRO A 5 -14.66 6.41 -2.67
N VAL A 6 -13.85 7.44 -2.81
CA VAL A 6 -12.64 7.65 -2.00
C VAL A 6 -12.95 8.45 -0.74
N THR A 7 -12.50 7.93 0.41
CA THR A 7 -12.48 8.67 1.67
C THR A 7 -11.05 8.85 2.17
N VAL A 8 -10.74 10.06 2.63
CA VAL A 8 -9.48 10.41 3.29
C VAL A 8 -9.72 10.57 4.78
N TYR A 9 -8.93 9.88 5.58
CA TYR A 9 -8.87 9.95 7.04
C TYR A 9 -7.50 10.46 7.45
N ARG A 10 -7.45 11.39 8.41
CA ARG A 10 -6.20 12.00 8.88
C ARG A 10 -6.16 12.13 10.38
N TRP A 11 -4.94 12.15 10.90
CA TRP A 11 -4.62 12.36 12.31
C TRP A 11 -5.22 13.63 12.92
N ASP A 12 -5.49 14.66 12.13
CA ASP A 12 -6.01 15.97 12.57
C ASP A 12 -7.49 16.20 12.24
N ASP A 13 -8.20 15.19 11.73
CA ASP A 13 -9.64 15.27 11.61
C ASP A 13 -10.28 15.35 13.01
N PRO A 14 -11.41 16.06 13.18
CA PRO A 14 -12.15 16.09 14.44
C PRO A 14 -12.52 14.68 14.91
N GLY A 15 -12.13 14.31 16.14
CA GLY A 15 -12.38 12.99 16.71
C GLY A 15 -11.46 11.88 16.20
N ALA A 16 -10.42 12.19 15.43
CA ALA A 16 -9.50 11.19 14.90
C ALA A 16 -8.74 10.45 16.02
N PRO A 17 -8.62 9.10 15.92
CA PRO A 17 -7.76 8.34 16.82
C PRO A 17 -6.29 8.73 16.67
N GLN A 18 -5.56 8.79 17.78
CA GLN A 18 -4.16 9.18 17.79
C GLN A 18 -3.23 7.95 17.81
N LEU A 19 -2.05 8.09 17.22
CA LEU A 19 -1.01 7.06 17.26
C LEU A 19 -0.11 7.27 18.48
N ASP A 20 -0.42 6.58 19.58
CA ASP A 20 0.29 6.75 20.85
C ASP A 20 1.66 6.06 20.83
N ASN A 21 2.73 6.84 20.68
CA ASN A 21 4.12 6.38 20.77
C ASN A 21 4.44 5.11 19.94
N GLY A 22 3.77 4.95 18.80
CA GLY A 22 3.99 3.82 17.90
C GLY A 22 3.49 2.48 18.41
N LYS A 23 2.56 2.47 19.38
CA LYS A 23 1.90 1.26 19.88
C LYS A 23 1.03 0.60 18.82
N ILE A 24 1.06 -0.73 18.80
CA ILE A 24 0.25 -1.51 17.86
C ILE A 24 -1.23 -1.42 18.19
N SER A 25 -1.59 -1.31 19.49
CA SER A 25 -2.99 -1.15 19.90
C SER A 25 -3.60 0.16 19.37
N SER A 26 -2.87 1.28 19.43
CA SER A 26 -3.29 2.56 18.86
C SER A 26 -3.40 2.49 17.34
N PHE A 27 -2.48 1.78 16.67
CA PHE A 27 -2.60 1.51 15.23
C PHE A 27 -3.84 0.68 14.87
N PHE A 28 -4.14 -0.37 15.64
CA PHE A 28 -5.36 -1.16 15.46
C PHE A 28 -6.62 -0.32 15.68
N ASN A 29 -6.60 0.61 16.64
CA ASN A 29 -7.70 1.55 16.85
C ASN A 29 -7.89 2.47 15.64
N ILE A 30 -6.81 2.99 15.04
CA ILE A 30 -6.87 3.79 13.81
C ILE A 30 -7.53 2.99 12.68
N LEU A 31 -7.06 1.77 12.42
CA LEU A 31 -7.65 0.92 11.38
C LEU A 31 -9.11 0.62 11.68
N HIS A 32 -9.46 0.25 12.91
CA HIS A 32 -10.84 -0.08 13.28
C HIS A 32 -11.79 1.12 13.12
N LYS A 33 -11.36 2.32 13.50
CA LYS A 33 -12.15 3.55 13.32
C LYS A 33 -12.29 3.93 11.84
N CYS A 34 -11.23 3.86 11.03
CA CYS A 34 -11.34 4.22 9.62
C CYS A 34 -12.13 3.18 8.80
N LEU A 35 -11.92 1.90 9.11
CA LEU A 35 -12.42 0.79 8.29
C LEU A 35 -13.82 0.33 8.70
N VAL A 36 -14.17 0.39 9.99
CA VAL A 36 -15.37 -0.26 10.54
C VAL A 36 -16.35 0.70 11.22
N GLU A 37 -15.89 1.57 12.13
CA GLU A 37 -16.80 2.34 12.99
C GLU A 37 -17.06 3.79 12.56
N GLY A 38 -16.09 4.42 11.91
CA GLY A 38 -16.05 5.87 11.72
C GLY A 38 -15.57 6.61 12.97
N TYR A 39 -15.38 7.92 12.84
CA TYR A 39 -15.08 8.83 13.94
C TYR A 39 -15.47 10.27 13.58
N GLY A 40 -15.89 11.08 14.56
CA GLY A 40 -16.43 12.40 14.27
C GLY A 40 -17.56 12.30 13.23
N ASP A 41 -17.43 13.06 12.14
CA ASP A 41 -18.35 13.02 10.99
C ASP A 41 -17.85 12.11 9.85
N LYS A 42 -16.72 11.40 10.03
CA LYS A 42 -16.17 10.48 9.03
C LYS A 42 -16.88 9.13 9.11
N VAL A 43 -17.62 8.82 8.05
CA VAL A 43 -18.21 7.49 7.80
C VAL A 43 -17.10 6.45 7.59
N PRO A 44 -17.23 5.20 8.07
CA PRO A 44 -16.25 4.13 7.81
C PRO A 44 -16.24 3.66 6.34
N LEU A 45 -15.15 2.99 5.93
CA LEU A 45 -15.04 2.36 4.60
C LEU A 45 -15.92 1.11 4.40
N GLY A 46 -16.61 0.64 5.46
CA GLY A 46 -17.55 -0.48 5.39
C GLY A 46 -16.90 -1.86 5.44
N TRP A 47 -15.65 -1.96 5.90
CA TRP A 47 -14.95 -3.22 6.14
C TRP A 47 -15.43 -3.87 7.45
N THR A 48 -15.00 -5.11 7.69
CA THR A 48 -15.27 -5.83 8.94
C THR A 48 -13.98 -6.23 9.64
N ARG A 49 -13.96 -6.26 10.97
CA ARG A 49 -12.85 -6.83 11.74
C ARG A 49 -13.09 -8.33 11.92
N SER A 50 -12.53 -9.15 11.02
CA SER A 50 -12.80 -10.59 10.96
C SER A 50 -12.08 -11.42 12.02
N PHE A 51 -11.07 -10.85 12.67
CA PHE A 51 -10.33 -11.48 13.75
C PHE A 51 -9.73 -10.42 14.67
N TYR A 52 -9.77 -10.64 15.99
CA TYR A 52 -9.15 -9.77 16.97
C TYR A 52 -8.74 -10.56 18.22
N ASP A 53 -7.44 -10.54 18.49
CA ASP A 53 -6.84 -11.09 19.70
C ASP A 53 -6.10 -9.95 20.41
N PRO A 54 -6.74 -9.29 21.40
CA PRO A 54 -6.13 -8.20 22.15
C PRO A 54 -4.99 -8.67 23.06
N THR A 55 -4.98 -9.95 23.44
CA THR A 55 -3.97 -10.51 24.35
C THR A 55 -2.63 -10.65 23.64
N ASN A 56 -2.64 -11.11 22.40
CA ASN A 56 -1.42 -11.27 21.59
C ASN A 56 -1.23 -10.16 20.55
N PHE A 57 -2.06 -9.12 20.57
CA PHE A 57 -2.03 -8.00 19.62
C PHE A 57 -2.02 -8.46 18.17
N LYS A 58 -3.07 -9.19 17.79
CA LYS A 58 -3.32 -9.66 16.43
C LYS A 58 -4.68 -9.20 15.97
N ALA A 59 -4.79 -8.72 14.73
CA ALA A 59 -6.05 -8.24 14.20
C ALA A 59 -6.09 -8.40 12.68
N ALA A 60 -7.28 -8.70 12.15
CA ALA A 60 -7.49 -8.74 10.71
C ALA A 60 -8.74 -7.97 10.31
N TRP A 61 -8.66 -7.30 9.16
CA TRP A 61 -9.75 -6.56 8.54
C TRP A 61 -10.03 -7.11 7.15
N ARG A 62 -11.30 -7.39 6.88
CA ARG A 62 -11.82 -7.96 5.64
C ARG A 62 -12.58 -6.92 4.84
N ASN A 63 -12.30 -6.83 3.53
CA ASN A 63 -13.02 -5.93 2.64
C ASN A 63 -14.45 -6.44 2.36
N ASN A 64 -15.32 -5.54 1.89
CA ASN A 64 -16.75 -5.82 1.82
C ASN A 64 -17.16 -6.42 0.47
N VAL A 65 -17.53 -7.70 0.49
CA VAL A 65 -17.98 -8.43 -0.72
C VAL A 65 -19.23 -7.81 -1.34
N ALA A 66 -20.18 -7.34 -0.53
CA ALA A 66 -21.39 -6.70 -1.02
C ALA A 66 -21.11 -5.33 -1.69
N ALA A 67 -19.96 -4.73 -1.40
CA ALA A 67 -19.50 -3.48 -1.99
C ALA A 67 -18.36 -3.68 -3.02
N GLY A 68 -18.25 -4.88 -3.59
CA GLY A 68 -17.35 -5.22 -4.69
C GLY A 68 -15.98 -5.80 -4.29
N GLY A 69 -15.72 -5.98 -3.00
CA GLY A 69 -14.50 -6.61 -2.48
C GLY A 69 -14.45 -8.13 -2.72
N SER A 70 -13.25 -8.70 -2.71
CA SER A 70 -13.01 -10.15 -2.86
C SER A 70 -13.34 -10.97 -1.60
N GLY A 71 -13.42 -10.33 -0.43
CA GLY A 71 -13.49 -11.00 0.86
C GLY A 71 -12.11 -11.35 1.45
N GLY A 72 -11.02 -10.93 0.80
CA GLY A 72 -9.67 -11.04 1.34
C GLY A 72 -9.47 -10.17 2.58
N SER A 73 -8.42 -10.48 3.36
CA SER A 73 -8.18 -9.84 4.65
C SER A 73 -6.74 -9.33 4.78
N ALA A 74 -6.61 -8.14 5.36
CA ALA A 74 -5.34 -7.58 5.80
C ALA A 74 -5.10 -8.03 7.25
N TYR A 75 -4.01 -8.73 7.50
CA TYR A 75 -3.68 -9.32 8.78
C TYR A 75 -2.43 -8.67 9.38
N PHE A 76 -2.55 -8.19 10.61
CA PHE A 76 -1.51 -7.48 11.33
C PHE A 76 -1.29 -8.13 12.70
N TYR A 77 -0.04 -8.27 13.12
CA TYR A 77 0.27 -8.80 14.45
C TYR A 77 1.59 -8.27 15.00
N SER A 78 1.65 -8.18 16.33
CA SER A 78 2.89 -7.87 17.05
C SER A 78 3.89 -9.00 16.89
N ASN A 79 5.13 -8.68 16.53
CA ASN A 79 6.21 -9.67 16.44
C ASN A 79 6.53 -10.32 17.81
N THR A 80 6.21 -9.63 18.90
CA THR A 80 6.52 -10.06 20.28
C THR A 80 5.27 -10.40 21.09
N ASN A 81 4.08 -10.34 20.50
CA ASN A 81 2.80 -10.45 21.21
C ASN A 81 2.64 -9.43 22.35
N THR A 82 3.28 -8.27 22.25
CA THR A 82 3.21 -7.20 23.25
C THR A 82 2.86 -5.86 22.63
N ASP A 83 2.26 -4.99 23.44
CA ASP A 83 1.93 -3.60 23.08
C ASP A 83 2.93 -2.62 23.70
N VAL A 84 4.12 -2.65 23.12
CA VAL A 84 5.23 -1.78 23.50
C VAL A 84 5.50 -0.80 22.37
N ASN A 85 5.99 0.38 22.72
CA ASN A 85 6.39 1.40 21.77
C ASN A 85 7.44 0.84 20.79
N ASN A 86 7.36 1.25 19.52
CA ASN A 86 8.29 0.84 18.47
C ASN A 86 8.40 -0.69 18.26
N THR A 87 7.40 -1.47 18.69
CA THR A 87 7.37 -2.92 18.40
C THR A 87 7.23 -3.15 16.90
N VAL A 88 7.95 -4.16 16.39
CA VAL A 88 7.81 -4.60 15.00
C VAL A 88 6.42 -5.18 14.79
N ILE A 89 5.71 -4.62 13.82
CA ILE A 89 4.41 -5.07 13.34
C ILE A 89 4.65 -5.94 12.12
N ARG A 90 4.13 -7.16 12.17
CA ARG A 90 4.06 -8.04 11.02
C ARG A 90 2.76 -7.80 10.28
N LEU A 91 2.85 -7.73 8.97
CA LEU A 91 1.71 -7.45 8.13
C LEU A 91 1.74 -8.27 6.84
N THR A 92 0.59 -8.87 6.52
CA THR A 92 0.39 -9.77 5.37
C THR A 92 -1.06 -9.71 4.88
N SER A 93 -1.29 -10.14 3.64
CA SER A 93 -2.63 -10.46 3.16
C SER A 93 -3.00 -11.91 3.47
N CYS A 94 -4.28 -12.23 3.48
CA CYS A 94 -4.75 -13.61 3.41
C CYS A 94 -6.05 -13.71 2.60
N LYS A 95 -6.29 -14.89 2.01
CA LYS A 95 -7.59 -15.19 1.39
C LYS A 95 -8.70 -15.14 2.44
N SER A 96 -8.44 -15.73 3.61
CA SER A 96 -9.34 -15.63 4.74
C SER A 96 -8.62 -15.87 6.07
N ILE A 97 -9.28 -15.43 7.13
CA ILE A 97 -8.92 -15.74 8.51
C ILE A 97 -10.21 -16.00 9.28
N SER A 98 -10.25 -17.10 10.04
CA SER A 98 -11.41 -17.42 10.89
C SER A 98 -11.39 -16.59 12.18
N GLU A 99 -12.52 -16.58 12.90
CA GLU A 99 -12.60 -15.96 14.22
C GLU A 99 -11.66 -16.61 15.25
N LEU A 100 -11.23 -17.86 14.99
CA LEU A 100 -10.23 -18.58 15.79
C LEU A 100 -8.78 -18.27 15.37
N GLY A 101 -8.56 -17.39 14.39
CA GLY A 101 -7.24 -17.01 13.91
C GLY A 101 -6.60 -18.02 12.94
N VAL A 102 -7.39 -18.92 12.34
CA VAL A 102 -6.89 -19.85 11.33
C VAL A 102 -6.76 -19.12 10.00
N VAL A 103 -5.52 -18.92 9.54
CA VAL A 103 -5.19 -18.21 8.30
C VAL A 103 -5.18 -19.18 7.11
N THR A 104 -5.82 -18.79 6.01
CA THR A 104 -5.69 -19.50 4.72
C THR A 104 -5.22 -18.56 3.63
N GLY A 105 -4.43 -19.10 2.70
CA GLY A 105 -3.92 -18.34 1.58
C GLY A 105 -3.11 -17.11 2.03
N GLN A 106 -2.19 -17.28 2.98
CA GLN A 106 -1.34 -16.18 3.45
C GLN A 106 -0.46 -15.66 2.32
N GLY A 107 -0.49 -14.36 2.08
CA GLY A 107 0.42 -13.70 1.15
C GLY A 107 1.82 -13.57 1.74
N ARG A 108 2.61 -12.71 1.13
CA ARG A 108 3.96 -12.39 1.62
C ARG A 108 3.89 -11.79 3.02
N LEU A 109 4.81 -12.19 3.89
CA LEU A 109 4.96 -11.57 5.20
C LEU A 109 5.96 -10.41 5.12
N THR A 110 5.55 -9.24 5.58
CA THR A 110 6.45 -8.08 5.68
C THR A 110 6.45 -7.52 7.10
N ALA A 111 7.39 -6.64 7.40
CA ALA A 111 7.56 -6.06 8.72
C ALA A 111 7.60 -4.53 8.62
N ALA A 112 6.88 -3.87 9.52
CA ALA A 112 6.88 -2.44 9.69
C ALA A 112 7.11 -2.09 11.16
N ARG A 113 7.47 -0.86 11.44
CA ARG A 113 7.61 -0.31 12.79
C ARG A 113 7.26 1.16 12.71
N PHE A 114 6.65 1.69 13.76
CA PHE A 114 6.49 3.12 13.93
C PHE A 114 7.66 3.64 14.77
N ASP A 115 8.70 4.17 14.14
CA ASP A 115 9.82 4.77 14.86
C ASP A 115 9.47 6.17 15.37
N MET A 116 9.21 6.28 16.67
CA MET A 116 8.72 7.50 17.30
C MET A 116 9.71 7.94 18.38
N ALA A 117 10.87 8.48 17.98
CA ALA A 117 11.89 8.91 18.93
C ALA A 117 11.51 10.19 19.69
N THR A 118 10.77 11.12 19.09
CA THR A 118 10.47 12.43 19.71
C THR A 118 9.21 13.15 19.21
N ASN A 119 8.36 12.52 18.40
CA ASN A 119 7.38 13.26 17.58
C ASN A 119 6.11 12.47 17.31
N THR A 120 4.96 13.04 17.69
CA THR A 120 3.61 12.44 17.58
C THR A 120 3.33 12.04 16.13
N GLY A 121 3.00 10.76 15.95
CA GLY A 121 2.96 10.08 14.66
C GLY A 121 1.75 10.49 13.85
N LYS A 122 1.97 11.41 12.91
CA LYS A 122 0.97 11.81 11.94
C LYS A 122 0.72 10.64 11.00
N TRP A 123 -0.54 10.43 10.64
CA TRP A 123 -0.95 9.34 9.77
C TRP A 123 -2.03 9.81 8.81
N VAL A 124 -2.08 9.14 7.67
CA VAL A 124 -3.12 9.31 6.66
C VAL A 124 -3.54 7.93 6.19
N LEU A 125 -4.85 7.73 6.08
CA LEU A 125 -5.46 6.57 5.42
C LEU A 125 -6.35 7.07 4.28
N ILE A 126 -6.14 6.53 3.07
CA ILE A 126 -6.95 6.86 1.90
C ILE A 126 -7.47 5.56 1.33
N GLY A 127 -8.79 5.40 1.25
CA GLY A 127 -9.33 4.12 0.83
C GLY A 127 -10.78 4.17 0.37
N THR A 128 -11.24 2.98 0.03
CA THR A 128 -12.57 2.66 -0.48
C THR A 128 -13.06 1.36 0.18
N SER A 129 -14.22 0.85 -0.24
CA SER A 129 -14.73 -0.45 0.21
C SER A 129 -13.86 -1.65 -0.17
N ILE A 130 -12.96 -1.51 -1.17
CA ILE A 130 -12.17 -2.62 -1.72
C ILE A 130 -10.70 -2.61 -1.32
N GLY A 131 -10.16 -1.44 -0.96
CA GLY A 131 -8.74 -1.28 -0.64
C GLY A 131 -8.43 0.05 0.02
N PHE A 132 -7.30 0.14 0.71
CA PHE A 132 -6.81 1.37 1.31
C PHE A 132 -5.29 1.45 1.30
N TYR A 133 -4.79 2.68 1.27
CA TYR A 133 -3.41 3.05 1.54
C TYR A 133 -3.31 3.60 2.96
N PHE A 134 -2.24 3.26 3.65
CA PHE A 134 -1.88 3.86 4.92
C PHE A 134 -0.42 4.29 4.88
N TYR A 135 -0.13 5.47 5.40
CA TYR A 135 1.24 5.86 5.71
C TYR A 135 1.32 6.81 6.90
N SER A 136 2.46 6.75 7.59
CA SER A 136 2.77 7.64 8.71
C SER A 136 4.02 8.48 8.47
N PHE A 137 4.09 9.63 9.13
CA PHE A 137 5.23 10.53 9.12
C PHE A 137 5.37 11.26 10.47
N GLY A 138 6.59 11.70 10.77
CA GLY A 138 6.89 12.42 12.00
C GLY A 138 6.34 13.86 12.01
N SER A 139 6.16 14.45 13.19
CA SER A 139 5.70 15.83 13.37
C SER A 139 6.76 16.91 13.09
N ASN A 140 8.06 16.59 13.10
CA ASN A 140 9.14 17.52 12.75
C ASN A 140 9.22 17.76 11.24
N ILE A 141 8.20 18.39 10.68
CA ILE A 141 8.35 19.08 9.39
C ILE A 141 9.05 20.40 9.73
N ASN A 142 10.38 20.42 9.74
CA ASN A 142 11.11 21.70 9.87
C ASN A 142 10.58 22.67 8.79
N ALA A 143 10.54 23.97 9.10
CA ALA A 143 10.00 25.03 8.23
C ALA A 143 10.58 25.09 6.81
N ASN A 144 11.66 24.34 6.54
CA ASN A 144 12.31 24.19 5.24
C ASN A 144 11.90 22.90 4.49
N GLY A 145 10.85 22.19 4.92
CA GLY A 145 10.37 20.91 4.33
C GLY A 145 11.34 19.72 4.44
N ASN A 146 12.55 19.94 4.96
CA ASN A 146 13.62 18.93 5.16
C ASN A 146 13.36 17.97 6.35
N GLY A 147 12.12 17.87 6.83
CA GLY A 147 11.73 17.10 8.02
C GLY A 147 11.56 15.59 7.82
N LEU A 148 11.66 15.13 6.57
CA LEU A 148 11.60 13.71 6.24
C LEU A 148 12.97 13.04 6.12
N VAL A 149 14.05 13.77 6.36
CA VAL A 149 15.41 13.45 5.91
C VAL A 149 16.13 12.38 6.76
N ASN A 150 15.50 11.83 7.78
CA ASN A 150 16.07 10.65 8.45
C ASN A 150 15.69 9.38 7.68
N ASN A 151 16.54 9.05 6.71
CA ASN A 151 16.64 7.76 5.99
C ASN A 151 16.69 6.50 6.88
N SER A 152 16.72 6.65 8.21
CA SER A 152 16.79 5.57 9.19
C SER A 152 15.47 5.28 9.91
N GLU A 153 14.44 6.11 9.75
CA GLU A 153 13.17 5.91 10.45
C GLU A 153 12.27 4.95 9.67
N ASN A 154 11.96 3.81 10.29
CA ASN A 154 10.94 2.92 9.78
C ASN A 154 9.58 3.56 10.05
N ARG A 155 8.85 3.78 8.96
CA ARG A 155 7.49 4.33 8.97
C ARG A 155 6.66 3.45 8.07
N PRO A 156 5.54 2.87 8.56
CA PRO A 156 4.71 2.02 7.72
C PRO A 156 4.15 2.86 6.58
N SER A 157 4.27 2.33 5.37
CA SER A 157 3.59 2.84 4.18
C SER A 157 3.25 1.67 3.27
N PHE A 158 1.96 1.35 3.18
CA PHE A 158 1.48 0.16 2.50
C PHE A 158 0.12 0.37 1.85
N TYR A 159 -0.18 -0.52 0.91
CA TYR A 159 -1.51 -0.77 0.39
C TYR A 159 -2.03 -2.11 0.90
N ALA A 160 -3.31 -2.19 1.22
CA ALA A 160 -4.02 -3.44 1.46
C ALA A 160 -5.40 -3.41 0.79
N GLY A 161 -5.69 -4.40 -0.03
CA GLY A 161 -6.95 -4.44 -0.78
C GLY A 161 -6.87 -5.22 -2.08
N ASP A 162 -7.95 -5.15 -2.84
CA ASP A 162 -8.05 -5.76 -4.16
C ASP A 162 -7.37 -4.90 -5.22
N ILE A 163 -6.50 -5.51 -6.03
CA ILE A 163 -6.06 -4.88 -7.27
C ILE A 163 -7.24 -4.75 -8.26
N PHE A 164 -7.17 -3.78 -9.16
CA PHE A 164 -7.97 -3.84 -10.38
C PHE A 164 -7.36 -4.89 -11.28
N SER A 165 -7.99 -6.06 -11.35
CA SER A 165 -7.47 -7.21 -12.07
C SER A 165 -7.87 -7.15 -13.53
N VAL A 166 -6.95 -7.57 -14.41
CA VAL A 166 -7.28 -7.80 -15.83
C VAL A 166 -8.18 -9.03 -16.03
N ILE A 167 -8.34 -9.85 -14.99
CA ILE A 167 -9.22 -11.02 -14.99
C ILE A 167 -10.50 -10.65 -14.23
N PRO A 168 -11.67 -10.56 -14.90
CA PRO A 168 -12.92 -10.15 -14.25
C PRO A 168 -13.33 -11.02 -13.06
N THR A 169 -13.00 -12.32 -13.09
CA THR A 169 -13.34 -13.30 -12.04
C THR A 169 -12.14 -13.63 -11.13
N ASP A 170 -11.19 -12.70 -10.96
CA ASP A 170 -10.00 -12.94 -10.14
C ASP A 170 -10.34 -13.08 -8.65
N ALA A 171 -10.37 -14.32 -8.17
CA ALA A 171 -10.55 -14.64 -6.76
C ALA A 171 -9.29 -14.40 -5.92
N GLY A 172 -8.12 -14.24 -6.56
CA GLY A 172 -6.82 -14.06 -5.92
C GLY A 172 -6.35 -12.61 -5.83
N LYS A 173 -7.22 -11.63 -6.12
CA LYS A 173 -6.85 -10.20 -6.30
C LYS A 173 -6.50 -9.43 -5.03
N PHE A 174 -6.76 -9.96 -3.83
CA PHE A 174 -6.44 -9.26 -2.58
C PHE A 174 -4.95 -9.34 -2.26
N VAL A 175 -4.31 -8.19 -2.06
CA VAL A 175 -2.87 -8.07 -1.81
C VAL A 175 -2.58 -7.20 -0.61
N MET A 176 -1.39 -7.39 -0.05
CA MET A 176 -0.73 -6.39 0.76
C MET A 176 0.58 -6.01 0.09
N PHE A 177 0.76 -4.72 -0.17
CA PHE A 177 1.95 -4.17 -0.80
C PHE A 177 2.59 -3.13 0.10
N HIS A 178 3.59 -3.58 0.85
CA HIS A 178 4.42 -2.75 1.71
C HIS A 178 5.83 -2.68 1.14
N GLU A 179 6.48 -3.83 0.89
CA GLU A 179 7.88 -3.89 0.51
C GLU A 179 8.13 -3.95 -1.01
N ILE A 180 9.03 -3.11 -1.52
CA ILE A 180 9.23 -2.88 -2.96
C ILE A 180 10.45 -3.59 -3.58
N THR A 181 11.44 -4.08 -2.81
CA THR A 181 12.73 -4.53 -3.39
C THR A 181 13.26 -5.92 -3.00
N SER A 182 12.80 -6.58 -1.94
CA SER A 182 13.28 -7.94 -1.57
C SER A 182 12.44 -9.05 -2.19
N ALA A 183 13.06 -10.18 -2.52
CA ALA A 183 12.39 -11.48 -2.57
C ALA A 183 12.48 -12.12 -1.17
N GLY A 184 11.34 -12.36 -0.52
CA GLY A 184 11.28 -13.09 0.74
C GLY A 184 10.55 -12.38 1.88
N ASP A 185 10.29 -13.16 2.93
CA ASP A 185 9.68 -12.67 4.17
C ASP A 185 10.73 -11.91 4.99
N ASN A 186 10.45 -10.66 5.31
CA ASN A 186 11.38 -9.82 6.08
C ASN A 186 11.06 -9.88 7.57
N SER A 187 12.06 -10.21 8.39
CA SER A 187 11.93 -10.29 9.85
C SER A 187 12.03 -8.93 10.57
N ASN A 188 12.48 -7.90 9.86
CA ASN A 188 12.76 -6.58 10.40
C ASN A 188 12.36 -5.51 9.36
N PRO A 189 11.73 -4.40 9.75
CA PRO A 189 11.47 -3.27 8.87
C PRO A 189 12.74 -2.72 8.21
N GLN A 190 12.60 -2.26 6.97
CA GLN A 190 13.69 -1.65 6.18
C GLN A 190 13.24 -0.27 5.66
N SER A 191 13.97 0.79 6.06
CA SER A 191 13.57 2.20 5.90
C SER A 191 13.47 2.69 4.45
N LEU A 192 14.06 1.96 3.50
CA LEU A 192 14.10 2.32 2.07
C LEU A 192 13.30 1.38 1.16
N ARG A 193 12.54 0.47 1.76
CA ARG A 193 11.85 -0.58 0.99
C ARG A 193 10.35 -0.49 1.08
N ASN A 194 9.77 0.52 1.71
CA ASN A 194 8.32 0.68 1.79
C ASN A 194 7.74 1.37 0.53
N LEU A 195 6.41 1.47 0.45
CA LEU A 195 5.68 2.09 -0.66
C LEU A 195 6.12 3.54 -0.97
N ASN A 196 6.63 4.28 0.02
CA ASN A 196 7.15 5.63 -0.17
C ASN A 196 8.36 5.71 -1.11
N ASN A 197 9.02 4.57 -1.34
CA ASN A 197 10.20 4.47 -2.19
C ASN A 197 9.87 3.89 -3.57
N ILE A 198 8.59 3.71 -3.92
CA ILE A 198 8.18 3.08 -5.19
C ILE A 198 8.74 3.79 -6.44
N ASN A 199 9.04 5.07 -6.32
CA ASN A 199 9.65 5.91 -7.34
C ASN A 199 11.17 5.74 -7.50
N ASN A 200 11.87 5.12 -6.54
CA ASN A 200 13.32 4.92 -6.64
C ASN A 200 13.68 3.84 -7.67
N THR A 201 12.73 2.98 -8.03
CA THR A 201 12.95 1.88 -8.98
C THR A 201 11.78 1.77 -9.95
N ALA A 202 12.08 1.75 -11.26
CA ALA A 202 11.10 1.58 -12.35
C ALA A 202 10.35 0.25 -12.27
N TYR A 203 10.97 -0.74 -11.68
CA TYR A 203 10.39 -2.05 -11.47
C TYR A 203 10.98 -2.67 -10.22
N SER A 204 10.20 -3.50 -9.54
CA SER A 204 10.77 -4.39 -8.53
C SER A 204 11.49 -5.53 -9.25
N SER A 205 12.80 -5.65 -9.05
CA SER A 205 13.56 -6.84 -9.45
C SER A 205 13.19 -8.09 -8.64
N GLY A 206 12.40 -7.94 -7.57
CA GLY A 206 11.98 -9.00 -6.66
C GLY A 206 10.46 -9.22 -6.59
N ALA A 207 10.11 -10.34 -5.96
CA ALA A 207 8.77 -10.81 -5.62
C ALA A 207 8.04 -9.90 -4.61
N ALA A 208 7.75 -8.65 -4.97
CA ALA A 208 7.14 -7.64 -4.09
C ALA A 208 5.78 -8.07 -3.52
N ILE A 209 5.00 -8.79 -4.32
CA ILE A 209 3.61 -9.13 -4.04
C ILE A 209 3.39 -10.63 -4.25
N THR A 210 2.72 -11.29 -3.33
CA THR A 210 2.21 -12.66 -3.53
C THR A 210 0.74 -12.59 -3.92
N LEU A 211 0.42 -13.14 -5.08
CA LEU A 211 -0.94 -13.26 -5.59
C LEU A 211 -1.28 -14.73 -5.78
N TRP A 212 -2.45 -15.11 -5.28
CA TRP A 212 -3.00 -16.45 -5.48
C TRP A 212 -3.59 -16.58 -6.87
N ASP A 213 -3.74 -17.81 -7.34
CA ASP A 213 -4.33 -18.08 -8.65
C ASP A 213 -5.74 -17.50 -8.75
N ALA A 214 -6.07 -16.97 -9.93
CA ALA A 214 -7.34 -16.24 -10.15
C ALA A 214 -8.57 -17.13 -9.99
N ASP A 215 -8.38 -18.44 -10.12
CA ASP A 215 -9.41 -19.47 -9.98
C ASP A 215 -9.60 -19.94 -8.53
N ASN A 216 -9.04 -19.22 -7.56
CA ASN A 216 -9.06 -19.54 -6.14
C ASN A 216 -8.28 -20.82 -5.74
N PHE A 217 -7.48 -21.41 -6.63
CA PHE A 217 -6.65 -22.56 -6.25
C PHE A 217 -5.63 -22.19 -5.16
N ASN A 218 -5.22 -23.17 -4.34
CA ASN A 218 -4.23 -22.96 -3.27
C ASN A 218 -2.79 -23.03 -3.82
N SER A 219 -2.54 -22.25 -4.86
CA SER A 219 -1.21 -22.04 -5.40
C SER A 219 -1.08 -20.56 -5.75
N PHE A 220 0.13 -20.04 -5.67
CA PHE A 220 0.40 -18.61 -5.84
C PHE A 220 1.57 -18.39 -6.80
N GLN A 221 1.68 -17.16 -7.27
CA GLN A 221 2.85 -16.65 -7.94
C GLN A 221 3.24 -15.32 -7.33
N THR A 222 4.52 -15.01 -7.42
CA THR A 222 5.04 -13.71 -7.02
C THR A 222 5.04 -12.74 -8.19
N TYR A 223 4.61 -11.53 -7.90
CA TYR A 223 4.52 -10.43 -8.82
C TYR A 223 5.40 -9.29 -8.30
N GLY A 224 5.87 -8.51 -9.26
CA GLY A 224 6.46 -7.22 -9.02
C GLY A 224 5.49 -6.10 -9.35
N TYR A 225 5.97 -4.88 -9.18
CA TYR A 225 5.35 -3.72 -9.80
C TYR A 225 6.21 -3.24 -10.97
N ALA A 226 5.55 -2.64 -11.96
CA ALA A 226 6.17 -1.88 -13.02
C ALA A 226 5.56 -0.48 -13.02
N SER A 227 6.43 0.52 -12.96
CA SER A 227 6.12 1.93 -13.02
C SER A 227 6.96 2.57 -14.12
N VAL A 228 6.46 3.65 -14.70
CA VAL A 228 7.30 4.49 -15.56
C VAL A 228 8.16 5.35 -14.62
N ALA A 229 9.24 4.79 -14.07
CA ALA A 229 10.12 5.62 -13.25
C ALA A 229 11.06 6.44 -14.13
N MET A 230 11.21 7.70 -13.76
CA MET A 230 12.46 8.40 -14.01
C MET A 230 13.54 7.78 -13.13
N GLN A 231 14.71 7.50 -13.72
CA GLN A 231 15.94 7.51 -12.93
C GLN A 231 15.99 8.84 -12.19
N SER A 232 16.14 8.78 -10.87
CA SER A 232 16.42 9.95 -10.04
C SER A 232 17.49 10.80 -10.75
N PRO A 233 17.16 12.03 -11.23
CA PRO A 233 18.19 12.95 -11.68
C PRO A 233 18.96 13.28 -10.42
N GLY A 234 20.14 12.68 -10.25
CA GLY A 234 20.83 12.62 -8.97
C GLY A 234 20.86 13.97 -8.26
N SER A 235 20.33 14.03 -7.03
CA SER A 235 20.54 15.09 -6.02
C SER A 235 20.43 16.56 -6.46
N GLY A 236 19.92 16.84 -7.66
CA GLY A 236 19.73 18.19 -8.15
C GLY A 236 18.47 18.75 -7.51
N ASN A 237 18.57 19.94 -6.91
CA ASN A 237 17.43 20.75 -6.49
C ASN A 237 16.64 21.18 -7.74
N ILE A 238 15.95 20.25 -8.39
CA ILE A 238 14.99 20.59 -9.42
C ILE A 238 13.79 21.13 -8.65
N ILE A 239 13.78 22.46 -8.51
CA ILE A 239 12.57 23.23 -8.21
C ILE A 239 11.68 23.04 -9.43
N ALA A 240 11.02 21.88 -9.54
CA ALA A 240 10.07 21.62 -10.60
C ALA A 240 8.93 22.61 -10.38
N ALA A 241 8.88 23.63 -11.23
CA ALA A 241 7.87 24.67 -11.18
C ALA A 241 6.50 24.01 -11.09
N ASN A 242 5.73 24.39 -10.06
CA ASN A 242 4.37 23.90 -9.77
C ASN A 242 3.34 24.08 -10.92
N ALA A 243 3.78 24.62 -12.07
CA ALA A 243 3.00 25.02 -13.23
C ALA A 243 2.95 24.00 -14.38
N HIS A 244 3.73 22.91 -14.36
CA HIS A 244 3.65 21.91 -15.45
C HIS A 244 2.53 20.89 -15.21
N PRO A 245 1.76 20.53 -16.26
CA PRO A 245 0.80 19.43 -16.16
C PRO A 245 1.58 18.14 -15.87
N LEU A 246 1.26 17.48 -14.76
CA LEU A 246 1.86 16.20 -14.41
C LEU A 246 1.16 15.10 -15.22
N ILE A 247 1.95 14.29 -15.92
CA ILE A 247 1.42 13.07 -16.55
C ILE A 247 1.42 11.97 -15.49
N PHE A 248 0.25 11.37 -15.29
CA PHE A 248 0.05 10.28 -14.35
C PHE A 248 0.03 8.93 -15.06
N HIS A 249 0.68 7.94 -14.45
CA HIS A 249 0.69 6.56 -14.92
C HIS A 249 0.25 5.62 -13.80
N ASN A 250 -0.55 4.61 -14.14
CA ASN A 250 -0.91 3.56 -13.20
C ASN A 250 0.31 2.69 -12.87
N VAL A 251 0.37 2.22 -11.63
CA VAL A 251 1.34 1.20 -11.21
C VAL A 251 0.81 -0.18 -11.56
N SER A 252 1.47 -0.85 -12.50
CA SER A 252 1.09 -2.18 -12.99
C SER A 252 1.64 -3.27 -12.10
N ILE A 253 0.87 -4.32 -11.86
CA ILE A 253 1.27 -5.53 -11.14
C ILE A 253 1.57 -6.62 -12.16
N ALA A 254 2.85 -6.98 -12.30
CA ALA A 254 3.31 -7.84 -13.37
C ALA A 254 4.27 -8.92 -12.84
N SER A 255 4.24 -10.09 -13.48
CA SER A 255 5.04 -11.23 -13.10
C SER A 255 6.53 -10.91 -13.22
N THR A 256 7.28 -11.15 -12.15
CA THR A 256 8.75 -10.98 -12.14
C THR A 256 9.46 -11.89 -13.14
N ALA A 257 8.83 -13.01 -13.49
CA ALA A 257 9.38 -13.99 -14.39
C ALA A 257 9.24 -13.59 -15.87
N SER A 258 8.34 -12.65 -16.20
CA SER A 258 8.16 -12.13 -17.56
C SER A 258 9.18 -11.05 -17.96
N PHE A 259 9.74 -10.32 -16.99
CA PHE A 259 10.61 -9.17 -17.28
C PHE A 259 12.01 -9.55 -17.77
N ASN A 260 12.45 -10.80 -17.55
CA ASN A 260 13.87 -11.11 -17.65
C ASN A 260 14.31 -11.91 -18.89
N PHE A 261 13.43 -12.49 -19.72
CA PHE A 261 13.93 -13.45 -20.74
C PHE A 261 13.12 -13.54 -22.05
N PRO A 262 13.62 -13.00 -23.18
CA PRO A 262 13.13 -13.38 -24.50
C PRO A 262 13.56 -14.81 -24.92
N ASN A 263 14.57 -15.40 -24.26
CA ASN A 263 15.23 -16.65 -24.72
C ASN A 263 15.20 -17.83 -23.72
N GLN A 264 14.46 -17.76 -22.62
CA GLN A 264 14.26 -18.91 -21.72
C GLN A 264 12.85 -19.49 -21.88
N SER A 265 12.67 -20.78 -21.59
CA SER A 265 11.36 -21.42 -21.52
C SER A 265 10.44 -20.55 -20.65
N SER A 266 9.37 -20.02 -21.26
CA SER A 266 8.44 -19.13 -20.57
C SER A 266 7.94 -19.86 -19.32
N PRO A 267 7.93 -19.22 -18.15
CA PRO A 267 7.35 -19.82 -16.96
C PRO A 267 5.93 -20.27 -17.29
N THR A 268 5.54 -21.45 -16.83
CA THR A 268 4.18 -21.95 -17.02
C THR A 268 3.40 -21.86 -15.72
N ASP A 269 2.08 -21.73 -15.83
CA ASP A 269 1.18 -21.91 -14.71
C ASP A 269 1.08 -23.38 -14.28
N ARG A 270 0.22 -23.65 -13.30
CA ARG A 270 -0.01 -25.00 -12.77
C ARG A 270 -0.64 -25.97 -13.80
N LEU A 271 -1.12 -25.48 -14.94
CA LEU A 271 -1.70 -26.26 -16.03
C LEU A 271 -0.69 -26.45 -17.18
N GLY A 272 0.54 -25.96 -17.03
CA GLY A 272 1.55 -26.00 -18.09
C GLY A 272 1.37 -24.93 -19.17
N ILE A 273 0.46 -23.96 -18.97
CA ILE A 273 0.23 -22.87 -19.92
C ILE A 273 1.25 -21.76 -19.64
N PRO A 274 1.98 -21.25 -20.65
CA PRO A 274 2.89 -20.11 -20.48
C PRO A 274 2.20 -18.93 -19.79
N ILE A 275 2.86 -18.27 -18.83
CA ILE A 275 2.26 -17.17 -18.05
C ILE A 275 1.80 -15.98 -18.92
N ARG A 276 2.36 -15.79 -20.11
CA ARG A 276 1.88 -14.78 -21.06
C ARG A 276 0.47 -15.07 -21.60
N ASP A 277 0.09 -16.34 -21.61
CA ASP A 277 -1.17 -16.88 -22.15
C ASP A 277 -2.09 -17.40 -21.02
N SER A 278 -1.61 -17.41 -19.77
CA SER A 278 -2.33 -17.97 -18.64
C SER A 278 -3.47 -17.07 -18.17
N LEU A 279 -4.67 -17.63 -18.09
CA LEU A 279 -5.84 -16.96 -17.50
C LEU A 279 -5.88 -17.04 -15.97
N ILE A 280 -5.03 -17.89 -15.37
CA ILE A 280 -4.98 -18.07 -13.91
C ILE A 280 -3.75 -17.42 -13.28
N ARG A 281 -2.73 -17.09 -14.10
CA ARG A 281 -1.45 -16.44 -13.75
C ARG A 281 -0.87 -15.61 -14.92
N PRO A 282 -1.58 -14.58 -15.39
CA PRO A 282 -1.13 -13.78 -16.52
C PRO A 282 0.15 -13.01 -16.16
N ALA A 283 0.96 -12.71 -17.18
CA ALA A 283 2.15 -11.88 -17.05
C ALA A 283 1.85 -10.49 -16.48
N LEU A 284 0.67 -9.92 -16.77
CA LEU A 284 0.15 -8.70 -16.16
C LEU A 284 -1.10 -9.09 -15.38
N ARG A 285 -1.13 -8.87 -14.06
CA ARG A 285 -2.29 -9.21 -13.24
C ARG A 285 -3.28 -8.07 -13.09
N GLY A 286 -2.80 -6.82 -13.11
CA GLY A 286 -3.67 -5.69 -12.85
C GLY A 286 -2.92 -4.40 -12.54
N VAL A 287 -3.62 -3.46 -11.91
CA VAL A 287 -3.03 -2.22 -11.38
C VAL A 287 -3.47 -1.98 -9.94
N LEU A 288 -2.68 -1.19 -9.21
CA LEU A 288 -3.05 -0.74 -7.86
C LEU A 288 -4.10 0.39 -7.95
N PRO A 289 -5.29 0.23 -7.33
CA PRO A 289 -6.35 1.24 -7.40
C PRO A 289 -5.91 2.60 -6.88
N GLY A 290 -6.10 3.65 -7.67
CA GLY A 290 -5.83 5.04 -7.25
C GLY A 290 -4.36 5.41 -7.07
N LEU A 291 -3.41 4.48 -7.17
CA LEU A 291 -1.98 4.78 -7.11
C LEU A 291 -1.46 5.14 -8.49
N LEU A 292 -0.95 6.36 -8.57
CA LEU A 292 -0.38 6.93 -9.76
C LEU A 292 1.08 7.28 -9.51
N VAL A 293 1.90 7.22 -10.55
CA VAL A 293 3.24 7.78 -10.55
C VAL A 293 3.36 8.88 -11.58
N THR A 294 4.27 9.81 -11.33
CA THR A 294 4.62 10.91 -12.23
C THR A 294 6.03 10.72 -12.74
N TYR A 295 6.30 11.29 -13.92
CA TYR A 295 7.66 11.38 -14.43
C TYR A 295 8.53 12.22 -13.48
N SER A 296 8.14 13.46 -13.20
CA SER A 296 8.92 14.39 -12.39
C SER A 296 8.49 14.38 -10.93
N ASN A 297 9.46 14.42 -10.01
CA ASN A 297 9.21 14.74 -8.61
C ASN A 297 8.61 16.15 -8.47
N PHE A 298 7.73 16.35 -7.50
CA PHE A 298 7.12 17.65 -7.16
C PHE A 298 6.99 17.81 -5.64
N GLY A 299 6.64 19.01 -5.18
CA GLY A 299 6.39 19.29 -3.76
C GLY A 299 7.64 19.27 -2.87
N HIS A 300 8.83 19.45 -3.45
CA HIS A 300 10.06 19.60 -2.69
C HIS A 300 9.95 20.80 -1.74
N GLY A 301 10.21 20.59 -0.45
CA GLY A 301 10.15 21.65 0.55
C GLY A 301 8.74 22.04 1.00
N GLU A 302 7.68 21.45 0.44
CA GLU A 302 6.29 21.76 0.81
C GLU A 302 5.87 21.09 2.12
N ILE A 303 4.87 21.66 2.79
CA ILE A 303 4.34 21.14 4.05
C ILE A 303 3.46 19.92 3.76
N LEU A 304 3.72 18.82 4.47
CA LEU A 304 2.90 17.61 4.39
C LEU A 304 1.69 17.67 5.35
N PRO A 305 0.55 17.06 4.99
CA PRO A 305 0.28 16.29 3.76
C PRO A 305 0.23 17.12 2.47
N LEU A 306 0.89 16.67 1.40
CA LEU A 306 0.88 17.34 0.10
C LEU A 306 -0.34 16.93 -0.72
N VAL A 307 -1.18 17.89 -1.10
CA VAL A 307 -2.35 17.66 -1.97
C VAL A 307 -2.21 18.46 -3.26
N LYS A 308 -2.25 17.76 -4.40
CA LYS A 308 -2.24 18.35 -5.74
C LYS A 308 -3.64 18.27 -6.34
N LEU A 309 -4.19 19.41 -6.74
CA LEU A 309 -5.42 19.45 -7.55
C LEU A 309 -5.06 19.35 -9.03
N GLN A 310 -5.62 18.37 -9.74
CA GLN A 310 -5.48 18.24 -11.18
C GLN A 310 -6.80 17.76 -11.79
N ALA A 311 -7.30 18.49 -12.80
CA ALA A 311 -8.56 18.19 -13.46
C ALA A 311 -9.76 18.02 -12.51
N GLY A 312 -9.82 18.80 -11.43
CA GLY A 312 -10.90 18.72 -10.43
C GLY A 312 -10.75 17.58 -9.42
N VAL A 313 -9.68 16.79 -9.49
CA VAL A 313 -9.40 15.67 -8.59
C VAL A 313 -8.21 16.01 -7.69
N ASN A 314 -8.36 15.77 -6.38
CA ASN A 314 -7.30 15.89 -5.41
C ASN A 314 -6.46 14.61 -5.41
N TYR A 315 -5.15 14.78 -5.42
CA TYR A 315 -4.18 13.70 -5.33
C TYR A 315 -3.25 13.95 -4.15
N HIS A 316 -3.11 12.96 -3.29
CA HIS A 316 -2.21 13.03 -2.15
C HIS A 316 -0.82 12.53 -2.57
N GLY A 317 0.18 13.39 -2.49
CA GLY A 317 1.58 12.99 -2.72
C GLY A 317 2.07 12.03 -1.64
N ILE A 318 2.64 10.91 -2.05
CA ILE A 318 3.36 10.01 -1.16
C ILE A 318 4.80 10.54 -1.04
N PRO A 319 5.22 10.99 0.14
CA PRO A 319 6.52 11.60 0.30
C PRO A 319 7.65 10.57 0.21
N ASN A 320 8.66 10.85 -0.62
CA ASN A 320 9.87 10.04 -0.66
C ASN A 320 10.89 10.55 0.39
N PRO A 321 11.31 9.71 1.35
CA PRO A 321 12.22 10.10 2.44
C PRO A 321 13.61 10.56 1.95
N ASN A 322 14.06 10.10 0.78
CA ASN A 322 15.36 10.43 0.20
C ASN A 322 15.39 11.76 -0.56
N SER A 323 14.26 12.45 -0.67
CA SER A 323 14.11 13.60 -1.58
C SER A 323 13.56 14.85 -0.90
N ALA A 324 13.82 15.01 0.40
CA ALA A 324 13.35 16.14 1.21
C ALA A 324 11.82 16.37 1.06
N GLY A 325 11.06 15.28 1.07
CA GLY A 325 9.61 15.31 0.96
C GLY A 325 9.03 15.47 -0.44
N SER A 326 9.87 15.48 -1.47
CA SER A 326 9.36 15.41 -2.83
C SER A 326 8.54 14.14 -3.02
N CYS A 327 7.47 14.26 -3.80
CA CYS A 327 6.56 13.19 -4.13
C CYS A 327 6.69 12.89 -5.62
N SER A 328 6.63 11.61 -5.99
CA SER A 328 6.34 11.23 -7.39
C SER A 328 5.41 10.04 -7.51
N ALA A 329 5.04 9.42 -6.39
CA ALA A 329 3.83 8.63 -6.30
C ALA A 329 2.72 9.49 -5.68
N LEU A 330 1.50 9.33 -6.19
CA LEU A 330 0.31 9.98 -5.68
C LEU A 330 -0.81 8.97 -5.49
N ILE A 331 -1.65 9.20 -4.50
CA ILE A 331 -2.89 8.46 -4.30
C ILE A 331 -4.05 9.40 -4.62
N GLN A 332 -4.95 9.00 -5.50
CA GLN A 332 -6.18 9.75 -5.74
C GLN A 332 -7.00 9.84 -4.45
N ALA A 333 -7.29 11.06 -4.02
CA ALA A 333 -7.80 11.43 -2.70
C ALA A 333 -9.20 12.08 -2.73
N SER A 334 -9.80 12.22 -3.92
CA SER A 334 -11.20 12.61 -4.09
C SER A 334 -11.82 11.93 -5.32
N GLY A 335 -13.16 11.97 -5.40
CA GLY A 335 -13.90 11.26 -6.44
C GLY A 335 -13.87 9.75 -6.21
N ASP A 336 -13.79 8.98 -7.30
CA ASP A 336 -13.82 7.53 -7.25
C ASP A 336 -12.53 6.92 -7.82
N TRP A 337 -12.09 5.79 -7.27
CA TRP A 337 -11.16 4.92 -7.97
C TRP A 337 -11.93 4.14 -9.05
N TYR A 338 -11.55 4.32 -10.31
CA TYR A 338 -12.15 3.64 -11.44
C TYR A 338 -11.33 2.42 -11.85
N ASP A 339 -12.00 1.29 -12.04
CA ASP A 339 -11.39 0.11 -12.65
C ASP A 339 -11.12 0.39 -14.14
N PRO A 340 -9.85 0.41 -14.60
CA PRO A 340 -9.53 0.71 -15.99
C PRO A 340 -9.83 -0.45 -16.95
N PHE A 341 -10.22 -1.63 -16.44
CA PHE A 341 -10.44 -2.84 -17.25
C PHE A 341 -11.91 -3.18 -17.48
N ASN A 342 -12.85 -2.56 -16.75
CA ASN A 342 -14.29 -2.90 -16.76
C ASN A 342 -15.19 -1.70 -16.91
#